data_AF-A0A8X6QIT9-F1
#
_entry.id   AF-A0A8X6QIT9-F1
#
_cell.length_a   1.000
_cell.length_b   1.000
_cell.length_c   1.000
_cell.angle_alpha   90.00
_cell.angle_beta   90.00
_cell.angle_gamma   90.00
#
_symmetry.space_group_name_H-M   'P 1'
#
loop_
_entity.id
_entity.type
_entity.pdbx_description
1 polymer ?
#
loop_
_entity_poly.entity_id
_entity_poly.type
_entity_poly.pdbx_seq_one_letter_code
_entity_poly.pdbx_strand_id
1 'polypeptide(L)' 'VIMATNRADTLDPALLRPGRLDRKIEFPLPDRRQKRLIFSTITTSMNLSDEVDLEDYVARPDRISGADINAICQE' A
#
# COMPACT_ATOMS: atom_id res chain seq x y z
N VAL A 1 -19.44 -6.78 -8.98
CA VAL A 1 -19.08 -7.09 -7.58
C VAL A 1 -17.59 -6.84 -7.41
N ILE A 2 -17.17 -6.23 -6.29
CA ILE A 2 -15.74 -6.06 -5.94
C ILE A 2 -15.46 -6.97 -4.74
N MET A 3 -14.35 -7.71 -4.79
CA MET A 3 -13.89 -8.59 -3.71
C MET A 3 -12.42 -8.30 -3.41
N ALA A 4 -12.00 -8.50 -2.17
CA ALA A 4 -10.60 -8.41 -1.73
C ALA A 4 -10.22 -9.70 -1.00
N THR A 5 -9.04 -10.24 -1.29
CA THR A 5 -8.48 -11.39 -0.58
C THR A 5 -6.97 -11.27 -0.51
N ASN A 6 -6.38 -11.67 0.62
CA ASN A 6 -4.93 -11.79 0.78
C ASN A 6 -4.43 -13.20 0.39
N ARG A 7 -5.35 -14.13 0.08
CA ARG A 7 -5.06 -15.54 -0.25
C ARG A 7 -5.83 -15.98 -1.49
N ALA A 8 -5.34 -15.56 -2.66
CA ALA A 8 -5.95 -15.89 -3.95
C ALA A 8 -5.86 -17.39 -4.29
N ASP A 9 -4.88 -18.09 -3.71
CA ASP A 9 -4.65 -19.53 -3.82
C ASP A 9 -5.76 -20.38 -3.20
N THR A 10 -6.39 -19.88 -2.13
CA THR A 10 -7.47 -20.58 -1.43
C THR A 10 -8.86 -20.39 -2.06
N LEU A 11 -8.96 -19.59 -3.12
CA LEU A 11 -10.24 -19.26 -3.74
C LEU A 11 -10.78 -20.46 -4.54
N ASP A 12 -12.09 -20.69 -4.48
CA ASP A 12 -12.74 -21.73 -5.30
C ASP A 12 -12.49 -21.46 -6.80
N PRO A 13 -11.89 -22.41 -7.55
CA PRO A 13 -11.66 -22.28 -8.99
C PRO A 13 -12.93 -21.97 -9.79
N ALA A 14 -14.11 -22.33 -9.28
CA ALA A 14 -15.38 -22.00 -9.89
C ALA A 14 -15.58 -20.48 -9.99
N LEU A 15 -15.11 -19.68 -9.03
CA LEU A 15 -15.23 -18.21 -9.05
C LEU A 15 -14.32 -17.56 -10.10
N LEU A 16 -13.22 -18.23 -10.49
CA LEU A 16 -12.25 -17.73 -11.46
C LEU A 16 -12.68 -17.93 -12.92
N ARG A 17 -13.80 -18.61 -13.16
CA ARG A 17 -14.34 -18.82 -14.50
C ARG A 17 -14.88 -17.51 -15.09
N PRO A 18 -14.78 -17.32 -16.42
CA PRO A 18 -15.35 -16.15 -17.10
C PRO A 18 -16.83 -15.94 -16.76
N GLY A 19 -17.24 -14.67 -16.56
CA GLY A 19 -18.62 -14.30 -16.21
C GLY A 19 -18.91 -14.24 -14.70
N ARG A 20 -17.87 -14.32 -13.85
CA ARG A 20 -17.98 -14.22 -12.38
C ARG A 20 -17.01 -13.17 -11.84
N LEU A 21 -15.72 -13.47 -11.87
CA LEU A 21 -14.62 -12.57 -11.54
C LEU A 21 -13.77 -12.32 -12.77
N ASP A 22 -14.18 -11.33 -13.57
CA ASP A 22 -13.59 -11.09 -14.89
C ASP A 22 -12.23 -10.38 -14.84
N ARG A 23 -11.99 -9.56 -13.81
CA ARG A 23 -10.73 -8.81 -13.65
C ARG A 23 -10.06 -9.16 -12.34
N LYS A 24 -8.76 -9.45 -12.43
CA LYS A 24 -7.87 -9.65 -11.28
C LYS A 24 -6.91 -8.46 -11.24
N ILE A 25 -6.88 -7.77 -10.10
CA ILE A 25 -6.00 -6.65 -9.86
C ILE A 25 -5.12 -7.04 -8.69
N GLU A 26 -3.82 -7.16 -8.95
CA GLU A 26 -2.83 -7.45 -7.92
C GLU A 26 -2.34 -6.15 -7.30
N PHE A 27 -2.20 -6.16 -5.97
CA PHE A 27 -1.71 -5.04 -5.19
C PHE A 27 -0.33 -5.39 -4.62
N PRO A 28 0.77 -5.05 -5.31
CA PRO A 28 2.10 -5.25 -4.77
C PRO A 28 2.40 -4.24 -3.66
N LEU A 29 3.50 -4.46 -2.94
CA LEU A 29 4.05 -3.45 -2.04
C LEU A 29 4.47 -2.19 -2.82
N PRO A 30 4.35 -1.00 -2.19
CA PRO A 30 4.61 0.26 -2.88
C PRO A 30 6.08 0.39 -3.32
N ASP A 31 6.28 0.86 -4.55
CA ASP A 31 7.57 1.28 -5.07
C ASP A 31 8.06 2.56 -4.35
N ARG A 32 9.30 2.99 -4.61
CA ARG A 32 9.88 4.19 -3.97
C ARG A 32 9.04 5.46 -4.20
N ARG A 33 8.53 5.64 -5.41
CA ARG A 33 7.72 6.81 -5.78
C ARG A 33 6.34 6.76 -5.10
N GLN A 34 5.74 5.59 -5.03
CA GLN A 34 4.48 5.32 -4.33
C GLN A 34 4.64 5.51 -2.83
N LYS A 35 5.73 5.03 -2.22
CA LYS A 35 6.06 5.31 -0.81
C LYS A 35 6.12 6.81 -0.56
N ARG A 36 6.86 7.56 -1.39
CA ARG A 36 6.94 9.03 -1.27
C ARG A 36 5.56 9.68 -1.32
N LEU A 37 4.71 9.22 -2.25
CA LEU A 37 3.34 9.72 -2.36
C LEU A 37 2.52 9.41 -1.09
N ILE A 38 2.61 8.18 -0.57
CA ILE A 38 1.90 7.75 0.64
C ILE A 38 2.36 8.58 1.85
N PHE A 39 3.68 8.69 2.08
CA PHE A 39 4.25 9.54 3.14
C PHE A 39 3.73 10.97 3.02
N SER A 40 3.88 11.60 1.85
CA SER A 40 3.41 12.97 1.65
C SER A 40 1.91 13.16 1.88
N THR A 41 1.08 12.16 1.52
CA THR A 41 -0.37 12.22 1.69
C THR A 41 -0.76 12.16 3.16
N ILE A 42 -0.14 11.26 3.92
CA ILE A 42 -0.41 11.10 5.36
C ILE A 42 0.08 12.33 6.12
N THR A 43 1.32 12.78 5.84
CA THR A 43 1.93 13.90 6.55
C THR A 43 1.35 15.26 6.18
N THR A 44 0.59 15.38 5.07
CA THR A 44 -0.14 16.62 4.73
C THR A 44 -1.12 17.02 5.85
N SER A 45 -1.61 16.05 6.62
CA SER A 45 -2.50 16.29 7.76
C SER A 45 -1.76 16.58 9.08
N MET A 46 -0.43 16.55 9.08
CA MET A 46 0.43 16.64 10.26
C MET A 46 1.23 17.94 10.27
N ASN A 47 1.58 18.41 11.46
CA ASN A 47 2.48 19.56 11.61
C ASN A 47 3.92 19.07 11.69
N LEU A 48 4.60 18.96 10.55
CA LEU A 48 5.99 18.53 10.47
C LEU A 48 6.94 19.70 10.78
N SER A 49 8.06 19.41 11.45
CA SER A 49 9.18 20.34 11.58
C SER A 49 9.97 20.41 10.27
N ASP A 50 10.61 21.54 9.98
CA ASP A 50 11.51 21.73 8.83
C ASP A 50 12.75 20.81 8.87
N GLU A 51 13.02 20.20 10.03
CA GLU A 51 14.10 19.22 10.22
C GLU A 51 13.75 17.81 9.70
N VAL A 52 12.48 17.54 9.37
CA VAL A 52 12.02 16.21 8.95
C VAL A 52 12.19 16.04 7.44
N ASP A 53 13.17 15.24 7.03
CA ASP A 53 13.31 14.79 5.63
C ASP A 53 12.59 13.45 5.40
N LEU A 54 11.50 13.48 4.63
CA LEU A 54 10.76 12.27 4.24
C LEU A 54 11.56 11.38 3.28
N GLU A 55 12.55 11.92 2.55
CA GLU A 55 13.35 11.14 1.61
C GLU A 55 14.21 10.10 2.33
N ASP A 56 14.66 10.39 3.56
CA ASP A 56 15.41 9.46 4.40
C ASP A 56 14.62 8.19 4.72
N TYR A 57 13.29 8.30 4.84
CA TYR A 57 12.40 7.15 5.08
C TYR A 57 12.05 6.43 3.77
N VAL A 58 11.87 7.18 2.69
CA VAL A 58 11.56 6.64 1.36
C VAL A 58 12.74 5.85 0.77
N ALA A 59 13.97 6.28 1.04
CA ALA A 59 15.19 5.67 0.54
C ALA A 59 15.54 4.33 1.23
N ARG A 60 14.92 4.01 2.38
CA ARG A 60 15.16 2.76 3.09
C ARG A 60 14.70 1.56 2.26
N PRO A 61 15.48 0.46 2.24
CA PRO A 61 15.14 -0.76 1.50
C PRO A 61 13.98 -1.56 2.14
N ASP A 62 13.31 -1.01 3.15
CA ASP A 62 12.29 -1.72 3.92
C ASP A 62 11.04 -2.04 3.08
N ARG A 63 10.53 -3.26 3.22
CA ARG A 63 9.33 -3.72 2.53
C ARG A 63 8.08 -3.44 3.37
N ILE A 64 7.72 -2.16 3.44
CA ILE A 64 6.60 -1.66 4.25
C ILE A 64 5.32 -1.47 3.42
N SER A 65 4.18 -1.78 4.03
CA SER A 65 2.86 -1.50 3.48
C SER A 65 2.44 -0.06 3.77
N GLY A 66 1.38 0.42 3.11
CA GLY A 66 0.80 1.73 3.42
C GLY A 66 0.25 1.82 4.86
N ALA A 67 -0.17 0.70 5.44
CA ALA A 67 -0.61 0.65 6.83
C ALA A 67 0.57 0.86 7.79
N ASP A 68 1.72 0.25 7.50
CA ASP A 68 2.94 0.42 8.31
C ASP A 68 3.45 1.87 8.23
N ILE A 69 3.42 2.48 7.04
CA ILE A 69 3.77 3.90 6.87
C ILE A 69 2.88 4.78 7.75
N ASN A 70 1.57 4.53 7.75
CA ASN A 70 0.65 5.29 8.58
C ASN A 70 0.90 5.08 10.08
N ALA A 71 1.23 3.85 10.50
CA ALA A 71 1.61 3.58 11.89
C ALA A 71 2.87 4.35 12.29
N ILE A 72 3.91 4.34 11.45
CA ILE A 72 5.17 5.08 11.67
C ILE A 72 4.93 6.58 11.81
N CYS A 73 4.00 7.16 11.04
CA CYS A 73 3.69 8.58 11.13
C CYS A 73 2.84 8.95 12.36
N GLN A 74 2.09 8.00 12.93
CA GLN A 74 1.20 8.23 14.07
C GLN A 74 1.87 8.00 15.43
N GLU A 75 2.96 7.24 15.45
CA GLU A 75 3.81 7.02 16.63
C GLU A 75 4.73 8.22 16.89
#